data_AF-A0A386HSC4-F1
#
_entry.id   AF-A0A386HSC4-F1
#
_cell.length_a   1.000
_cell.length_b   1.000
_cell.length_c   1.000
_cell.angle_alpha   90.00
_cell.angle_beta   90.00
_cell.angle_gamma   90.00
#
_symmetry.space_group_name_H-M   'P 1'
#
loop_
_entity.id
_entity.type
_entity.pdbx_description
1 polymer ?
#
loop_
_entity_poly.entity_id
_entity_poly.type
_entity_poly.pdbx_seq_one_letter_code
_entity_poly.pdbx_strand_id
1 'polypeptide(L)'
;MQVNSEISALFSLIDDPDEDVYNVVADKIITFGKEILPNLEDQWEAAIGCTIQERIEEIIHQVNFKSLAAEFQEWSEKGDYDLILGTTLIAKFVYPSLQESSVTVATDRLRKIIWLELNDCLTSLEKVNVVSNMLFNFQEIKSERNNYENTERFFLHNILEKKKGNAISTGILYQCLCEKLHIPIQLINIPEQFVLACYQKNYKTMLNKTNNRDLILFYVDATTGNIFSQADLDSYFELYNITPKDSFFTPLSHRQIIQKLLNEVSRCFLNQKKLRRKEELAILAAMLLHA
;
A
#
# COMPACT_ATOMS: atom_id res chain seq x y z
N MET A 1 9.57 12.34 -24.77
CA MET A 1 9.34 12.18 -26.22
C MET A 1 10.02 13.34 -26.97
N GLN A 2 10.40 13.22 -28.25
CA GLN A 2 10.89 14.40 -29.00
C GLN A 2 9.72 15.34 -29.27
N VAL A 3 9.89 16.63 -28.95
CA VAL A 3 8.89 17.65 -29.26
C VAL A 3 8.73 17.74 -30.78
N ASN A 4 7.54 17.43 -31.27
CA ASN A 4 7.15 17.64 -32.66
C ASN A 4 6.22 18.88 -32.76
N SER A 5 5.91 19.29 -33.98
CA SER A 5 5.05 20.45 -34.23
C SER A 5 3.65 20.33 -33.62
N GLU A 6 3.13 19.12 -33.49
CA GLU A 6 1.83 18.85 -32.87
C GLU A 6 1.87 19.14 -31.36
N ILE A 7 2.88 18.63 -30.65
CA ILE A 7 3.06 18.85 -29.20
C ILE A 7 3.27 20.33 -28.90
N SER A 8 4.09 21.03 -29.71
CA SER A 8 4.28 22.48 -29.56
C SER A 8 2.98 23.26 -29.75
N ALA A 9 2.14 22.86 -30.72
CA ALA A 9 0.84 23.49 -30.94
C ALA A 9 -0.10 23.25 -29.75
N LEU A 10 -0.16 22.02 -29.23
CA LEU A 10 -0.98 21.69 -28.06
C LEU A 10 -0.55 22.50 -26.83
N PHE A 11 0.75 22.63 -26.57
CA PHE A 11 1.24 23.43 -25.43
C PHE A 11 0.89 24.92 -25.54
N SER A 12 0.90 25.48 -26.75
CA SER A 12 0.51 26.88 -26.97
C SER A 12 -0.98 27.15 -26.68
N LEU A 13 -1.82 26.11 -26.72
CA LEU A 13 -3.27 26.20 -26.48
C LEU A 13 -3.66 25.88 -25.03
N ILE A 14 -2.72 25.53 -24.15
CA ILE A 14 -3.00 25.27 -22.73
C ILE A 14 -3.47 26.55 -22.01
N ASP A 15 -3.02 27.73 -22.46
CA ASP A 15 -3.42 29.03 -21.91
C ASP A 15 -4.65 29.64 -22.61
N ASP A 16 -5.37 28.86 -23.43
CA ASP A 16 -6.56 29.38 -24.11
C ASP A 16 -7.64 29.77 -23.08
N PRO A 17 -8.20 30.98 -23.13
CA PRO A 17 -9.26 31.40 -22.20
C PRO A 17 -10.56 30.61 -22.38
N ASP A 18 -10.76 29.94 -23.52
CA ASP A 18 -11.87 29.02 -23.75
C ASP A 18 -11.61 27.68 -23.06
N GLU A 19 -12.38 27.39 -22.02
CA GLU A 19 -12.30 26.14 -21.26
C GLU A 19 -12.60 24.90 -22.11
N ASP A 20 -13.46 24.99 -23.14
CA ASP A 20 -13.75 23.85 -24.02
C ASP A 20 -12.53 23.52 -24.88
N VAL A 21 -11.80 24.54 -25.34
CA VAL A 21 -10.53 24.36 -26.08
C VAL A 21 -9.48 23.74 -25.17
N TYR A 22 -9.31 24.27 -23.95
CA TYR A 22 -8.38 23.72 -22.97
C TYR A 22 -8.68 22.24 -22.68
N ASN A 23 -9.94 21.88 -22.44
CA ASN A 23 -10.32 20.49 -22.13
C ASN A 23 -10.00 19.53 -23.28
N VAL A 24 -10.27 19.91 -24.53
CA VAL A 24 -9.94 19.09 -25.71
C VAL A 24 -8.44 18.90 -25.86
N VAL A 25 -7.66 19.96 -25.63
CA VAL A 25 -6.19 19.94 -25.68
C VAL A 25 -5.63 19.06 -24.55
N ALA A 26 -6.12 19.23 -23.32
CA ALA A 26 -5.73 18.46 -22.16
C ALA A 26 -5.99 16.96 -22.38
N ASP A 27 -7.19 16.58 -22.82
CA ASP A 27 -7.55 15.20 -23.13
C ASP A 27 -6.62 14.59 -24.17
N LYS A 28 -6.32 15.34 -25.23
CA LYS A 28 -5.38 14.92 -26.27
C LYS A 28 -3.99 14.70 -25.70
N ILE A 29 -3.49 15.62 -24.87
CA ILE A 29 -2.17 15.49 -24.22
C ILE A 29 -2.12 14.24 -23.34
N ILE A 30 -3.19 13.99 -22.56
CA ILE A 30 -3.26 12.84 -21.66
C ILE A 30 -3.18 11.51 -22.43
N THR A 31 -3.61 11.46 -23.69
CA THR A 31 -3.50 10.25 -24.51
C THR A 31 -2.06 9.82 -24.81
N PHE A 32 -1.08 10.73 -24.74
CA PHE A 32 0.34 10.38 -24.92
C PHE A 32 0.92 9.59 -23.74
N GLY A 33 0.22 9.52 -22.60
CA GLY A 33 0.66 8.78 -21.42
C GLY A 33 1.95 9.33 -20.82
N LYS A 34 2.74 8.47 -20.14
CA LYS A 34 3.93 8.90 -19.37
C LYS A 34 5.04 9.54 -20.22
N GLU A 35 5.07 9.30 -21.54
CA GLU A 35 6.14 9.80 -22.40
C GLU A 35 6.16 11.32 -22.58
N ILE A 36 5.04 11.99 -22.29
CA ILE A 36 4.87 13.44 -22.36
C ILE A 36 5.27 14.14 -21.05
N LEU A 37 5.45 13.42 -19.94
CA LEU A 37 5.74 14.01 -18.63
C LEU A 37 6.98 14.93 -18.63
N PRO A 38 8.14 14.54 -19.20
CA PRO A 38 9.30 15.44 -19.23
C PRO A 38 9.00 16.75 -19.96
N ASN A 39 8.20 16.66 -21.03
CA ASN A 39 7.81 17.81 -21.83
C ASN A 39 6.87 18.74 -21.04
N LEU A 40 5.94 18.18 -20.24
CA LEU A 40 5.06 18.97 -19.37
C LEU A 40 5.82 19.61 -18.21
N GLU A 41 6.77 18.90 -17.61
CA GLU A 41 7.65 19.42 -16.56
C GLU A 41 8.48 20.61 -17.08
N ASP A 42 9.09 20.48 -18.26
CA ASP A 42 9.81 21.58 -18.92
C ASP A 42 8.90 22.81 -19.17
N GLN A 43 7.65 22.59 -19.61
CA GLN A 43 6.69 23.67 -19.81
C GLN A 43 6.24 24.31 -18.50
N TRP A 44 6.05 23.52 -17.45
CA TRP A 44 5.68 24.02 -16.13
C TRP A 44 6.77 24.93 -15.55
N GLU A 45 8.05 24.54 -15.70
CA GLU A 45 9.20 25.36 -15.29
C GLU A 45 9.31 26.66 -16.09
N ALA A 46 8.99 26.62 -17.39
CA ALA A 46 9.03 27.79 -18.28
C ALA A 46 7.80 28.71 -18.16
N ALA A 47 6.68 28.21 -17.64
CA ALA A 47 5.43 28.94 -17.58
C ALA A 47 5.50 30.16 -16.65
N ILE A 48 5.01 31.30 -17.15
CA ILE A 48 4.94 32.56 -16.39
C ILE A 48 3.47 32.78 -16.01
N GLY A 49 3.09 32.39 -14.80
CA GLY A 49 1.76 32.65 -14.25
C GLY A 49 1.14 31.45 -13.55
N CYS A 50 0.41 31.73 -12.46
CA CYS A 50 -0.19 30.71 -11.59
C CYS A 50 -1.21 29.84 -12.36
N THR A 51 -2.02 30.44 -13.23
CA THR A 51 -3.09 29.73 -13.95
C THR A 51 -2.56 28.67 -14.92
N ILE A 52 -1.51 28.99 -15.69
CA ILE A 52 -0.90 28.05 -16.64
C ILE A 52 -0.24 26.91 -15.89
N GLN A 53 0.47 27.22 -14.80
CA GLN A 53 1.09 26.21 -13.94
C GLN A 53 0.05 25.26 -13.34
N GLU A 54 -1.06 25.78 -12.82
CA GLU A 54 -2.17 24.96 -12.31
C GLU A 54 -2.77 24.05 -13.37
N ARG A 55 -2.95 24.55 -14.61
CA ARG A 55 -3.44 23.75 -15.74
C ARG A 55 -2.45 22.64 -16.14
N ILE A 56 -1.15 22.93 -16.18
CA ILE A 56 -0.13 21.93 -16.49
C ILE A 56 -0.03 20.89 -15.36
N GLU A 57 -0.07 21.31 -14.09
CA GLU A 57 -0.10 20.41 -12.93
C GLU A 57 -1.28 19.45 -12.99
N GLU A 58 -2.44 19.95 -13.39
CA GLU A 58 -3.65 19.17 -13.56
C GLU A 58 -3.49 18.09 -14.66
N ILE A 59 -2.92 18.44 -15.81
CA ILE A 59 -2.60 17.49 -16.88
C ILE A 59 -1.59 16.44 -16.41
N ILE A 60 -0.51 16.85 -15.74
CA ILE A 60 0.51 15.95 -15.17
C ILE A 60 -0.13 14.96 -14.19
N HIS A 61 -1.00 15.46 -13.30
CA HIS A 61 -1.72 14.64 -12.34
C HIS A 61 -2.61 13.60 -13.04
N GLN A 62 -3.37 14.00 -14.05
CA GLN A 62 -4.23 13.09 -14.82
C GLN A 62 -3.45 12.02 -15.58
N VAL A 63 -2.33 12.38 -16.21
CA VAL A 63 -1.43 11.43 -16.88
C VAL A 63 -0.92 10.39 -15.89
N ASN A 64 -0.44 10.85 -14.73
CA ASN A 64 0.08 9.97 -13.68
C ASN A 64 -1.02 9.04 -13.13
N PHE A 65 -2.20 9.58 -12.82
CA PHE A 65 -3.30 8.78 -12.29
C PHE A 65 -3.80 7.74 -13.30
N LYS A 66 -3.98 8.11 -14.57
CA LYS A 66 -4.43 7.18 -15.61
C LYS A 66 -3.44 6.04 -15.83
N SER A 67 -2.15 6.34 -15.86
CA SER A 67 -1.11 5.32 -15.95
C SER A 67 -1.08 4.44 -14.70
N LEU A 68 -1.23 5.02 -13.52
CA LEU A 68 -1.26 4.28 -12.26
C LEU A 68 -2.46 3.34 -12.19
N ALA A 69 -3.64 3.80 -12.61
CA ALA A 69 -4.86 2.99 -12.67
C ALA A 69 -4.69 1.78 -13.60
N ALA A 70 -4.04 1.97 -14.76
CA ALA A 70 -3.71 0.86 -15.66
C ALA A 70 -2.73 -0.14 -15.03
N GLU A 71 -1.67 0.33 -14.36
CA GLU A 71 -0.73 -0.53 -13.61
C GLU A 71 -1.44 -1.31 -12.49
N PHE A 72 -2.36 -0.67 -11.76
CA PHE A 72 -3.18 -1.32 -10.73
C PHE A 72 -4.12 -2.38 -11.30
N GLN A 73 -4.75 -2.10 -12.43
CA GLN A 73 -5.62 -3.05 -13.10
C GLN A 73 -4.82 -4.29 -13.51
N GLU A 74 -3.67 -4.11 -14.17
CA GLU A 74 -2.79 -5.22 -14.55
C GLU A 74 -2.35 -6.04 -13.33
N TRP A 75 -1.93 -5.37 -12.25
CA TRP A 75 -1.59 -6.04 -10.99
C TRP A 75 -2.77 -6.85 -10.45
N SER A 76 -3.99 -6.31 -10.51
CA SER A 76 -5.19 -6.97 -10.02
C SER A 76 -5.64 -8.14 -10.89
N GLU A 77 -5.22 -8.25 -12.15
CA GLU A 77 -5.61 -9.33 -13.07
C GLU A 77 -4.59 -10.47 -13.14
N LYS A 78 -3.33 -10.26 -12.70
CA LYS A 78 -2.22 -11.23 -12.82
C LYS A 78 -2.39 -12.54 -12.03
N GLY A 79 -3.33 -12.65 -11.10
CA GLY A 79 -3.58 -13.87 -10.31
C GLY A 79 -2.59 -14.13 -9.17
N ASP A 80 -1.30 -13.85 -9.38
CA ASP A 80 -0.25 -13.90 -8.35
C ASP A 80 0.09 -12.49 -7.86
N TYR A 81 -0.68 -12.01 -6.89
CA TYR A 81 -0.58 -10.64 -6.38
C TYR A 81 0.69 -10.45 -5.57
N ASP A 82 1.72 -9.80 -6.10
CA ASP A 82 2.86 -9.41 -5.26
C ASP A 82 2.44 -8.25 -4.32
N LEU A 83 2.51 -8.48 -3.00
CA LEU A 83 2.11 -7.51 -1.99
C LEU A 83 3.04 -6.29 -1.94
N ILE A 84 4.34 -6.47 -2.19
CA ILE A 84 5.31 -5.37 -2.28
C ILE A 84 4.99 -4.48 -3.48
N LEU A 85 4.70 -5.09 -4.64
CA LEU A 85 4.28 -4.35 -5.82
C LEU A 85 2.99 -3.57 -5.55
N GLY A 86 1.97 -4.23 -4.97
CA GLY A 86 0.70 -3.59 -4.64
C GLY A 86 0.86 -2.38 -3.72
N THR A 87 1.67 -2.49 -2.66
CA THR A 87 1.94 -1.35 -1.76
C THR A 87 2.74 -0.24 -2.44
N THR A 88 3.63 -0.59 -3.37
CA THR A 88 4.43 0.37 -4.14
C THR A 88 3.56 1.16 -5.10
N LEU A 89 2.59 0.50 -5.76
CA LEU A 89 1.61 1.18 -6.61
C LEU A 89 0.79 2.20 -5.79
N ILE A 90 0.35 1.86 -4.58
CA ILE A 90 -0.33 2.84 -3.70
C ILE A 90 0.58 4.03 -3.39
N ALA A 91 1.86 3.78 -3.11
CA ALA A 91 2.82 4.85 -2.84
C ALA A 91 3.07 5.76 -4.06
N LYS A 92 3.07 5.21 -5.28
CA LYS A 92 3.21 5.99 -6.53
C LYS A 92 2.11 7.04 -6.73
N PHE A 93 0.95 6.88 -6.08
CA PHE A 93 -0.09 7.92 -6.06
C PHE A 93 0.39 9.23 -5.44
N VAL A 94 1.27 9.16 -4.43
CA VAL A 94 1.87 10.33 -3.77
C VAL A 94 3.28 10.61 -4.29
N TYR A 95 4.01 9.58 -4.73
CA TYR A 95 5.39 9.66 -5.19
C TYR A 95 5.51 9.06 -6.61
N PRO A 96 5.09 9.77 -7.68
CA PRO A 96 5.05 9.21 -9.04
C PRO A 96 6.39 8.67 -9.56
N SER A 97 7.51 9.23 -9.07
CA SER A 97 8.87 8.84 -9.42
C SER A 97 9.43 7.64 -8.63
N LEU A 98 8.67 7.09 -7.68
CA LEU A 98 9.09 5.95 -6.85
C LEU A 98 9.40 4.72 -7.72
N GLN A 99 10.63 4.22 -7.57
CA GLN A 99 11.10 3.03 -8.26
C GLN A 99 10.74 1.78 -7.46
N GLU A 100 10.07 0.82 -8.10
CA GLU A 100 9.71 -0.45 -7.45
C GLU A 100 10.94 -1.22 -6.95
N SER A 101 12.01 -1.22 -7.75
CA SER A 101 13.25 -1.91 -7.42
C SER A 101 13.87 -1.40 -6.11
N SER A 102 13.71 -0.12 -5.74
CA SER A 102 14.26 0.39 -4.48
C SER A 102 13.56 -0.23 -3.27
N VAL A 103 12.23 -0.36 -3.32
CA VAL A 103 11.40 -0.97 -2.25
C VAL A 103 11.69 -2.46 -2.11
N THR A 104 11.75 -3.17 -3.24
CA THR A 104 12.04 -4.61 -3.28
C THR A 104 13.44 -4.90 -2.75
N VAL A 105 14.46 -4.15 -3.19
CA VAL A 105 15.84 -4.30 -2.71
C VAL A 105 15.94 -4.00 -1.21
N ALA A 106 15.28 -2.95 -0.73
CA ALA A 106 15.28 -2.60 0.70
C ALA A 106 14.63 -3.70 1.55
N THR A 107 13.50 -4.25 1.10
CA THR A 107 12.81 -5.34 1.80
C THR A 107 13.65 -6.63 1.78
N ASP A 108 14.28 -6.96 0.66
CA ASP A 108 15.14 -8.15 0.56
C ASP A 108 16.42 -8.03 1.39
N ARG A 109 16.97 -6.82 1.57
CA ARG A 109 18.07 -6.59 2.52
C ARG A 109 17.65 -6.92 3.94
N LEU A 110 16.49 -6.42 4.38
CA LEU A 110 15.95 -6.71 5.70
C LEU A 110 15.64 -8.20 5.89
N ARG A 111 15.03 -8.84 4.89
CA ARG A 111 14.80 -10.29 4.86
C ARG A 111 16.11 -11.08 5.05
N LYS A 112 17.19 -10.70 4.36
CA LYS A 112 18.49 -11.38 4.48
C LYS A 112 19.06 -11.28 5.91
N ILE A 113 18.94 -10.12 6.54
CA ILE A 113 19.37 -9.92 7.94
C ILE A 113 18.60 -10.85 8.86
N ILE A 114 17.26 -10.88 8.74
CA ILE A 114 16.42 -11.75 9.58
C ILE A 114 16.73 -13.23 9.31
N TRP A 115 16.95 -13.61 8.04
CA TRP A 115 17.25 -14.99 7.67
C TRP A 115 18.52 -15.53 8.33
N LEU A 116 19.55 -14.70 8.51
CA LEU A 116 20.81 -15.10 9.17
C LEU A 116 20.62 -15.44 10.66
N GLU A 117 19.56 -14.91 11.27
CA GLU A 117 19.23 -15.09 12.69
C GLU A 117 18.23 -16.25 12.90
N LEU A 118 17.67 -16.78 11.81
CA LEU A 118 16.77 -17.91 11.85
C LEU A 118 17.53 -19.23 11.75
N ASN A 119 17.02 -20.23 12.47
CA ASN A 119 17.46 -21.61 12.37
C ASN A 119 16.24 -22.51 12.10
N ASP A 120 16.43 -23.58 11.34
CA ASP A 120 15.40 -24.57 11.02
C ASP A 120 14.86 -25.30 12.27
N CYS A 121 15.65 -25.38 13.34
CA CYS A 121 15.25 -25.97 14.61
C CYS A 121 14.26 -25.11 15.42
N LEU A 122 14.06 -23.84 15.05
CA LEU A 122 13.17 -22.95 15.79
C LEU A 122 11.70 -23.32 15.59
N THR A 123 10.94 -23.27 16.68
CA THR A 123 9.47 -23.31 16.66
C THR A 123 8.89 -22.06 15.99
N SER A 124 7.63 -22.11 15.55
CA SER A 124 6.96 -20.93 14.97
C SER A 124 6.97 -19.73 15.93
N LEU A 125 6.82 -19.97 17.23
CA LEU A 125 6.85 -18.93 18.26
C LEU A 125 8.22 -18.26 18.32
N GLU A 126 9.30 -19.04 18.33
CA GLU A 126 10.67 -18.50 18.35
C GLU A 126 11.01 -17.76 17.06
N LYS A 127 10.62 -18.28 15.89
CA LYS A 127 10.81 -17.59 14.60
C LYS A 127 10.13 -16.23 14.58
N VAL A 128 8.89 -16.15 15.07
CA VAL A 128 8.15 -14.89 15.18
C VAL A 128 8.83 -13.93 16.16
N ASN A 129 9.32 -14.41 17.30
CA ASN A 129 10.09 -13.57 18.23
C ASN A 129 11.36 -13.01 17.58
N VAL A 130 12.08 -13.78 16.77
CA VAL A 130 13.23 -13.30 16.00
C VAL A 130 12.80 -12.18 15.04
N VAL A 131 11.72 -12.36 14.28
CA VAL A 131 11.21 -11.33 13.36
C VAL A 131 10.81 -10.07 14.12
N SER A 132 10.02 -10.18 15.19
CA SER A 132 9.59 -9.04 16.01
C SER A 132 10.79 -8.31 16.61
N ASN A 133 11.75 -9.02 17.21
CA ASN A 133 12.96 -8.41 17.77
C ASN A 133 13.79 -7.70 16.69
N MET A 134 13.92 -8.30 15.50
CA MET A 134 14.63 -7.67 14.40
C MET A 134 13.97 -6.39 13.92
N LEU A 135 12.64 -6.36 13.82
CA LEU A 135 11.91 -5.17 13.37
C LEU A 135 11.89 -4.05 14.41
N PHE A 136 11.50 -4.36 15.65
CA PHE A 136 11.21 -3.33 16.65
C PHE A 136 12.42 -2.97 17.52
N ASN A 137 13.31 -3.93 17.80
CA ASN A 137 14.47 -3.69 18.68
C ASN A 137 15.76 -3.43 17.89
N PHE A 138 16.06 -4.23 16.87
CA PHE A 138 17.30 -4.08 16.09
C PHE A 138 17.20 -3.01 15.00
N GLN A 139 16.13 -3.03 14.19
CA GLN A 139 15.89 -1.99 13.18
C GLN A 139 15.26 -0.73 13.78
N GLU A 140 14.78 -0.77 15.04
CA GLU A 140 14.14 0.35 15.74
C GLU A 140 12.94 0.95 14.99
N ILE A 141 12.17 0.10 14.29
CA ILE A 141 10.96 0.54 13.60
C ILE A 141 9.93 0.99 14.64
N LYS A 142 9.53 2.25 14.57
CA LYS A 142 8.47 2.82 15.41
C LYS A 142 7.15 2.73 14.66
N SER A 143 6.26 1.89 15.17
CA SER A 143 4.90 1.77 14.67
C SER A 143 3.92 2.32 15.70
N GLU A 144 3.01 3.16 15.22
CA GLU A 144 1.96 3.77 16.03
C GLU A 144 0.57 3.38 15.50
N ARG A 145 -0.48 3.69 16.25
CA ARG A 145 -1.85 3.61 15.72
C ARG A 145 -2.00 4.53 14.51
N ASN A 146 -2.95 4.21 13.63
CA ASN A 146 -3.19 4.98 12.42
C ASN A 146 -3.46 6.46 12.78
N ASN A 147 -2.57 7.33 12.33
CA ASN A 147 -2.72 8.78 12.42
C ASN A 147 -2.82 9.34 10.99
N TYR A 148 -3.99 9.83 10.63
CA TYR A 148 -4.32 10.29 9.28
C TYR A 148 -3.70 11.64 8.90
N GLU A 149 -3.11 12.37 9.85
CA GLU A 149 -2.34 13.60 9.58
C GLU A 149 -0.99 13.29 8.93
N ASN A 150 -0.45 12.09 9.17
CA ASN A 150 0.87 11.67 8.72
C ASN A 150 0.77 10.59 7.62
N THR A 151 0.33 10.99 6.43
CA THR A 151 0.13 10.08 5.28
C THR A 151 1.37 9.25 4.96
N GLU A 152 2.57 9.82 5.14
CA GLU A 152 3.84 9.14 4.87
C GLU A 152 3.97 7.79 5.60
N ARG A 153 3.38 7.66 6.80
CA ARG A 153 3.47 6.46 7.66
C ARG A 153 2.72 5.26 7.09
N PHE A 154 1.87 5.45 6.09
CA PHE A 154 1.14 4.35 5.44
C PHE A 154 1.95 3.64 4.35
N PHE A 155 3.06 4.22 3.88
CA PHE A 155 3.79 3.69 2.73
C PHE A 155 4.99 2.85 3.15
N LEU A 156 5.12 1.67 2.53
CA LEU A 156 6.16 0.69 2.83
C LEU A 156 7.59 1.26 2.68
N HIS A 157 7.85 2.01 1.60
CA HIS A 157 9.16 2.63 1.35
C HIS A 157 9.58 3.58 2.48
N ASN A 158 8.63 4.35 3.02
CA ASN A 158 8.92 5.28 4.13
C ASN A 158 9.25 4.55 5.43
N ILE A 159 8.66 3.38 5.71
CA ILE A 159 9.06 2.59 6.88
C ILE A 159 10.49 2.08 6.71
N LEU A 160 10.81 1.55 5.53
CA LEU A 160 12.13 1.00 5.24
C LEU A 160 13.24 2.07 5.32
N GLU A 161 12.94 3.31 4.94
CA GLU A 161 13.89 4.44 4.97
C GLU A 161 13.92 5.18 6.31
N LYS A 162 12.74 5.57 6.81
CA LYS A 162 12.60 6.46 7.99
C LYS A 162 12.36 5.71 9.30
N LYS A 163 12.18 4.38 9.24
CA LYS A 163 11.88 3.52 10.40
C LYS A 163 10.63 3.96 11.18
N LYS A 164 9.68 4.62 10.50
CA LYS A 164 8.44 5.12 11.07
C LYS A 164 7.26 4.64 10.24
N GLY A 165 6.39 3.87 10.87
CA GLY A 165 5.21 3.31 10.24
C GLY A 165 3.98 3.49 11.12
N ASN A 166 2.92 2.81 10.72
CA ASN A 166 1.72 2.63 11.52
C ASN A 166 1.32 1.16 11.54
N ALA A 167 0.25 0.84 12.26
CA ALA A 167 -0.26 -0.51 12.43
C ALA A 167 -0.43 -1.25 11.09
N ILE A 168 -1.04 -0.60 10.08
CA ILE A 168 -1.27 -1.23 8.78
C ILE A 168 0.02 -1.45 7.99
N SER A 169 0.84 -0.42 7.85
CA SER A 169 2.01 -0.46 6.99
C SER A 169 3.10 -1.36 7.57
N THR A 170 3.23 -1.38 8.91
CA THR A 170 4.13 -2.29 9.64
C THR A 170 3.61 -3.72 9.58
N GLY A 171 2.29 -3.93 9.70
CA GLY A 171 1.69 -5.26 9.52
C GLY A 171 1.93 -5.83 8.13
N ILE A 172 1.86 -4.99 7.09
CA ILE A 172 2.16 -5.39 5.71
C ILE A 172 3.66 -5.73 5.55
N LEU A 173 4.57 -4.92 6.10
CA LEU A 173 5.99 -5.25 6.11
C LEU A 173 6.25 -6.61 6.79
N TYR A 174 5.63 -6.83 7.95
CA TYR A 174 5.72 -8.07 8.72
C TYR A 174 5.25 -9.26 7.88
N GLN A 175 4.10 -9.12 7.21
CA GLN A 175 3.54 -10.11 6.30
C GLN A 175 4.50 -10.46 5.16
N CYS A 176 4.97 -9.44 4.42
CA CYS A 176 5.89 -9.63 3.29
C CYS A 176 7.17 -10.38 3.70
N LEU A 177 7.74 -10.04 4.86
CA LEU A 177 8.94 -10.69 5.37
C LEU A 177 8.67 -12.14 5.75
N CYS A 178 7.57 -12.41 6.47
CA CYS A 178 7.20 -13.76 6.89
C CYS A 178 6.94 -14.67 5.69
N GLU A 179 6.27 -14.19 4.65
CA GLU A 179 6.03 -14.95 3.42
C GLU A 179 7.32 -15.34 2.72
N LYS A 180 8.23 -14.37 2.53
CA LYS A 180 9.56 -14.61 1.94
C LYS A 180 10.47 -15.50 2.80
N LEU A 181 10.16 -15.65 4.09
CA LEU A 181 10.87 -16.52 5.04
C LEU A 181 10.12 -17.84 5.30
N HIS A 182 9.00 -18.09 4.61
CA HIS A 182 8.15 -19.26 4.79
C HIS A 182 7.65 -19.46 6.23
N ILE A 183 7.43 -18.36 6.96
CA ILE A 183 6.80 -18.36 8.29
C ILE A 183 5.28 -18.24 8.08
N PRO A 184 4.45 -19.13 8.65
CA PRO A 184 3.01 -19.18 8.40
C PRO A 184 2.23 -18.09 9.16
N ILE A 185 2.64 -16.84 9.02
CA ILE A 185 1.93 -15.67 9.54
C ILE A 185 1.08 -15.06 8.42
N GLN A 186 -0.14 -14.65 8.76
CA GLN A 186 -1.04 -13.94 7.85
C GLN A 186 -1.77 -12.81 8.58
N LEU A 187 -1.95 -11.67 7.92
CA LEU A 187 -2.88 -10.64 8.38
C LEU A 187 -4.31 -11.19 8.41
N ILE A 188 -5.05 -10.84 9.46
CA ILE A 188 -6.46 -11.22 9.64
C ILE A 188 -7.33 -9.99 9.89
N ASN A 189 -8.64 -10.11 9.69
CA ASN A 189 -9.56 -8.97 9.73
C ASN A 189 -10.19 -8.76 11.12
N ILE A 190 -9.38 -8.40 12.11
CA ILE A 190 -9.91 -7.95 13.41
C ILE A 190 -10.42 -6.50 13.27
N PRO A 191 -11.64 -6.18 13.76
CA PRO A 191 -12.15 -4.81 13.73
C PRO A 191 -11.21 -3.83 14.44
N GLU A 192 -10.95 -2.66 13.84
CA GLU A 192 -10.13 -1.57 14.41
C GLU A 192 -8.70 -1.96 14.87
N GLN A 193 -8.21 -3.15 14.51
CA GLN A 193 -6.88 -3.65 14.86
C GLN A 193 -6.18 -4.23 13.63
N PHE A 194 -4.85 -4.12 13.60
CA PHE A 194 -4.01 -4.80 12.63
C PHE A 194 -3.26 -5.91 13.34
N VAL A 195 -3.80 -7.13 13.19
CA VAL A 195 -3.33 -8.33 13.87
C VAL A 195 -2.86 -9.33 12.82
N LEU A 196 -1.72 -9.95 13.09
CA LEU A 196 -1.26 -11.12 12.35
C LEU A 196 -1.57 -12.38 13.16
N ALA A 197 -2.04 -13.43 12.49
CA ALA A 197 -2.22 -14.74 13.07
C ALA A 197 -1.11 -15.67 12.57
N CYS A 198 -0.47 -16.39 13.48
CA CYS A 198 0.45 -17.47 13.14
C CYS A 198 -0.34 -18.77 13.09
N TYR A 199 -0.33 -19.43 11.94
CA TYR A 199 -1.05 -20.67 11.70
C TYR A 199 -0.14 -21.89 11.86
N GLN A 200 -0.77 -23.04 12.04
CA GLN A 200 -0.11 -24.35 11.96
C GLN A 200 0.55 -24.54 10.60
N LYS A 201 1.58 -25.39 10.55
CA LYS A 201 2.21 -25.80 9.29
C LYS A 201 1.14 -26.41 8.37
N ASN A 202 1.21 -26.09 7.07
CA ASN A 202 0.26 -26.55 6.05
C ASN A 202 -1.19 -26.08 6.24
N TYR A 203 -1.48 -25.05 7.05
CA TYR A 203 -2.84 -24.54 7.25
C TYR A 203 -3.59 -24.26 5.94
N LYS A 204 -2.88 -23.81 4.88
CA LYS A 204 -3.46 -23.52 3.56
C LYS A 204 -4.26 -24.69 2.97
N THR A 205 -3.89 -25.95 3.25
CA THR A 205 -4.61 -27.14 2.75
C THR A 205 -5.85 -27.49 3.59
N MET A 206 -5.94 -26.93 4.79
CA MET A 206 -7.00 -27.14 5.79
C MET A 206 -7.99 -25.97 5.85
N LEU A 207 -7.64 -24.82 5.27
CA LEU A 207 -8.55 -23.67 5.14
C LEU A 207 -9.89 -24.12 4.56
N ASN A 208 -10.98 -23.64 5.17
CA ASN A 208 -12.37 -23.95 4.82
C ASN A 208 -12.80 -25.42 4.97
N LYS A 209 -11.91 -26.32 5.44
CA LYS A 209 -12.26 -27.71 5.78
C LYS A 209 -12.51 -27.89 7.28
N THR A 210 -11.93 -27.01 8.09
CA THR A 210 -12.09 -26.95 9.55
C THR A 210 -12.36 -25.52 9.99
N ASN A 211 -12.64 -25.31 11.26
CA ASN A 211 -12.68 -23.96 11.81
C ASN A 211 -11.29 -23.33 11.69
N ASN A 212 -11.18 -22.17 11.02
CA ASN A 212 -9.91 -21.49 10.82
C ASN A 212 -9.26 -21.08 12.16
N ARG A 213 -10.07 -20.82 13.19
CA ARG A 213 -9.60 -20.52 14.55
C ARG A 213 -8.75 -21.65 15.14
N ASP A 214 -9.11 -22.91 14.88
CA ASP A 214 -8.39 -24.07 15.41
C ASP A 214 -7.02 -24.28 14.74
N LEU A 215 -6.81 -23.64 13.59
CA LEU A 215 -5.54 -23.66 12.86
C LEU A 215 -4.56 -22.59 13.38
N ILE A 216 -5.01 -21.64 14.20
CA ILE A 216 -4.19 -20.54 14.71
C ILE A 216 -3.48 -20.97 15.99
N LEU A 217 -2.18 -20.72 16.05
CA LEU A 217 -1.33 -21.00 17.21
C LEU A 217 -1.32 -19.82 18.20
N PHE A 218 -1.16 -18.61 17.68
CA PHE A 218 -1.09 -17.36 18.44
C PHE A 218 -1.21 -16.16 17.50
N TYR A 219 -1.29 -14.96 18.07
CA TYR A 219 -1.41 -13.69 17.35
C TYR A 219 -0.22 -12.78 17.62
N VAL A 220 -0.03 -11.81 16.72
CA VAL A 220 1.00 -10.77 16.83
C VAL A 220 0.37 -9.41 16.57
N ASP A 221 0.64 -8.46 17.45
CA ASP A 221 0.25 -7.07 17.27
C ASP A 221 1.21 -6.40 16.27
N ALA A 222 0.68 -5.88 15.16
CA ALA A 222 1.49 -5.24 14.13
C ALA A 222 2.18 -3.95 14.60
N THR A 223 1.74 -3.33 15.70
CA THR A 223 2.34 -2.10 16.24
C THR A 223 3.52 -2.37 17.16
N THR A 224 3.45 -3.41 17.97
CA THR A 224 4.45 -3.69 19.00
C THR A 224 5.29 -4.93 18.72
N GLY A 225 4.82 -5.83 17.86
CA GLY A 225 5.41 -7.15 17.67
C GLY A 225 5.14 -8.12 18.83
N ASN A 226 4.33 -7.71 19.82
CA ASN A 226 3.99 -8.54 20.97
C ASN A 226 3.10 -9.70 20.55
N ILE A 227 3.42 -10.87 21.10
CA ILE A 227 2.65 -12.10 20.89
C ILE A 227 1.56 -12.18 21.96
N PHE A 228 0.36 -12.57 21.55
CA PHE A 228 -0.77 -12.76 22.46
C PHE A 228 -1.61 -13.97 22.08
N SER A 229 -2.41 -14.43 23.04
CA SER A 229 -3.20 -15.65 22.96
C SER A 229 -4.63 -15.39 22.44
N GLN A 230 -5.35 -16.47 22.19
CA GLN A 230 -6.78 -16.39 21.89
C GLN A 230 -7.60 -15.77 23.04
N ALA A 231 -7.24 -16.06 24.30
CA ALA A 231 -7.94 -15.51 25.45
C ALA A 231 -7.82 -13.97 25.54
N ASP A 232 -6.65 -13.44 25.15
CA ASP A 232 -6.43 -11.99 25.08
C ASP A 232 -7.30 -11.36 23.97
N LEU A 233 -7.43 -12.04 22.83
CA LEU A 233 -8.29 -11.58 21.73
C LEU A 233 -9.79 -11.68 22.07
N ASP A 234 -10.20 -12.73 22.78
CA ASP A 234 -11.58 -12.88 23.26
C ASP A 234 -11.91 -11.78 24.28
N SER A 235 -10.98 -11.44 25.17
CA SER A 235 -11.10 -10.32 26.11
C SER A 235 -11.27 -8.98 25.39
N TYR A 236 -10.56 -8.78 24.26
CA TYR A 236 -10.75 -7.62 23.40
C TYR A 236 -12.17 -7.58 22.82
N PHE A 237 -12.69 -8.70 22.31
CA PHE A 237 -14.05 -8.75 21.77
C PHE A 237 -15.12 -8.43 22.82
N GLU A 238 -14.97 -8.97 24.04
CA GLU A 238 -15.86 -8.67 25.16
C GLU A 238 -15.83 -7.18 25.54
N LEU A 239 -14.62 -6.60 25.66
CA LEU A 239 -14.45 -5.19 26.04
C LEU A 239 -15.13 -4.23 25.07
N TYR A 240 -15.11 -4.52 23.77
CA TYR A 240 -15.68 -3.68 22.72
C TYR A 240 -17.05 -4.13 22.23
N ASN A 241 -17.68 -5.10 22.90
CA ASN A 241 -18.98 -5.69 22.52
C ASN A 241 -19.02 -6.17 21.06
N ILE A 242 -17.94 -6.79 20.60
CA ILE A 242 -17.82 -7.34 19.24
C ILE A 242 -18.21 -8.81 19.30
N THR A 243 -19.20 -9.22 18.50
CA THR A 243 -19.50 -10.65 18.32
C THR A 243 -18.45 -11.27 17.38
N PRO A 244 -17.68 -12.29 17.82
CA PRO A 244 -16.71 -12.95 16.97
C PRO A 244 -17.37 -13.60 15.75
N LYS A 245 -16.72 -13.48 14.59
CA LYS A 245 -17.14 -14.09 13.32
C LYS A 245 -16.02 -14.93 12.76
N ASP A 246 -16.33 -16.04 12.09
CA ASP A 246 -15.31 -16.90 11.46
C ASP A 246 -14.46 -16.15 10.43
N SER A 247 -15.05 -15.15 9.76
CA SER A 247 -14.35 -14.26 8.84
C SER A 247 -13.21 -13.47 9.48
N PHE A 248 -13.24 -13.25 10.80
CA PHE A 248 -12.16 -12.56 11.52
C PHE A 248 -10.90 -13.41 11.64
N PHE A 249 -11.02 -14.73 11.56
CA PHE A 249 -9.91 -15.69 11.67
C PHE A 249 -9.46 -16.22 10.31
N THR A 250 -9.98 -15.65 9.23
CA THR A 250 -9.62 -16.04 7.87
C THR A 250 -8.44 -15.17 7.40
N PRO A 251 -7.36 -15.77 6.83
CA PRO A 251 -6.27 -15.01 6.24
C PRO A 251 -6.77 -14.02 5.20
N LEU A 252 -6.30 -12.78 5.27
CA LEU A 252 -6.58 -11.78 4.24
C LEU A 252 -5.77 -12.11 2.98
N SER A 253 -6.42 -12.07 1.83
CA SER A 253 -5.72 -12.11 0.54
C SER A 253 -4.95 -10.80 0.32
N HIS A 254 -3.92 -10.85 -0.54
CA HIS A 254 -3.15 -9.64 -0.88
C HIS A 254 -4.03 -8.52 -1.45
N ARG A 255 -5.02 -8.87 -2.29
CA ARG A 255 -6.04 -7.92 -2.77
C ARG A 255 -6.79 -7.26 -1.61
N GLN A 256 -7.25 -8.02 -0.62
CA GLN A 256 -7.95 -7.47 0.55
C GLN A 256 -7.04 -6.57 1.39
N ILE A 257 -5.76 -6.93 1.53
CA ILE A 257 -4.76 -6.11 2.24
C ILE A 257 -4.55 -4.77 1.52
N ILE A 258 -4.34 -4.80 0.19
CA ILE A 258 -4.16 -3.59 -0.63
C ILE A 258 -5.43 -2.73 -0.62
N GLN A 259 -6.61 -3.33 -0.71
CA GLN A 259 -7.88 -2.62 -0.58
C GLN A 259 -8.02 -1.94 0.78
N LYS A 260 -7.68 -2.63 1.87
CA LYS A 260 -7.69 -2.04 3.22
C LYS A 260 -6.70 -0.88 3.30
N LEU A 261 -5.51 -1.02 2.71
CA LEU A 261 -4.53 0.07 2.66
C LEU A 261 -5.01 1.28 1.85
N LEU A 262 -5.62 1.09 0.68
CA LEU A 262 -6.23 2.17 -0.10
C LEU A 262 -7.31 2.91 0.71
N ASN A 263 -8.19 2.18 1.38
CA ASN A 263 -9.23 2.77 2.22
C ASN A 263 -8.63 3.60 3.37
N GLU A 264 -7.61 3.09 4.04
CA GLU A 264 -6.93 3.82 5.12
C GLU A 264 -6.19 5.07 4.60
N VAL A 265 -5.49 4.96 3.46
CA VAL A 265 -4.79 6.10 2.83
C VAL A 265 -5.79 7.16 2.35
N SER A 266 -6.96 6.76 1.85
CA SER A 266 -8.00 7.70 1.41
C SER A 266 -8.50 8.62 2.54
N ARG A 267 -8.48 8.13 3.78
CA ARG A 267 -8.86 8.89 4.98
C ARG A 267 -7.86 9.99 5.33
N CYS A 268 -6.65 9.97 4.78
CA CYS A 268 -5.72 11.10 4.90
C CYS A 268 -6.13 12.33 4.07
N PHE A 269 -7.08 12.19 3.15
CA PHE A 269 -7.44 13.21 2.16
C PHE A 269 -8.86 13.77 2.37
N LEU A 270 -9.28 14.01 3.61
CA LEU A 270 -10.64 14.44 3.95
C LEU A 270 -10.93 15.95 3.78
N ASN A 271 -9.90 16.80 3.68
CA ASN A 271 -10.09 18.24 3.50
C ASN A 271 -10.62 18.56 2.10
N GLN A 272 -11.47 19.60 1.96
CA GLN A 272 -12.13 19.96 0.68
C GLN A 272 -11.14 20.08 -0.51
N LYS A 273 -9.95 20.63 -0.29
CA LYS A 273 -8.91 20.77 -1.33
C LYS A 273 -8.32 19.44 -1.83
N LYS A 274 -8.56 18.33 -1.15
CA LYS A 274 -8.01 17.00 -1.47
C LYS A 274 -9.09 15.96 -1.73
N LEU A 275 -10.35 16.37 -1.86
CA LEU A 275 -11.49 15.46 -2.06
C LEU A 275 -11.33 14.60 -3.32
N ARG A 276 -10.84 15.20 -4.41
CA ARG A 276 -10.54 14.48 -5.64
C ARG A 276 -9.57 13.31 -5.43
N ARG A 277 -8.49 13.51 -4.67
CA ARG A 277 -7.51 12.45 -4.37
C ARG A 277 -8.14 11.29 -3.60
N LYS A 278 -9.09 11.60 -2.72
CA LYS A 278 -9.86 10.58 -2.01
C LYS A 278 -10.75 9.78 -2.97
N GLU A 279 -11.42 10.44 -3.90
CA GLU A 279 -12.26 9.78 -4.93
C GLU A 279 -11.42 8.89 -5.85
N GLU A 280 -10.26 9.37 -6.29
CA GLU A 280 -9.28 8.61 -7.07
C GLU A 280 -8.82 7.33 -6.34
N LEU A 281 -8.46 7.42 -5.06
CA LEU A 281 -8.12 6.26 -4.24
C LEU A 281 -9.32 5.30 -4.04
N ALA A 282 -10.54 5.83 -3.94
CA ALA A 282 -11.75 5.03 -3.84
C ALA A 282 -12.04 4.28 -5.15
N ILE A 283 -11.79 4.91 -6.31
CA ILE A 283 -11.86 4.25 -7.63
C ILE A 283 -10.89 3.06 -7.67
N LEU A 284 -9.63 3.26 -7.26
CA LEU A 284 -8.64 2.17 -7.19
C LEU A 284 -9.07 1.05 -6.23
N ALA A 285 -9.65 1.40 -5.07
CA ALA A 285 -10.13 0.41 -4.11
C ALA A 285 -11.33 -0.40 -4.64
N ALA A 286 -12.20 0.23 -5.42
CA ALA A 286 -13.38 -0.40 -6.02
C ALA A 286 -13.01 -1.40 -7.12
N MET A 287 -11.92 -1.15 -7.87
CA MET A 287 -11.39 -2.11 -8.85
C MET A 287 -11.08 -3.48 -8.23
N LEU A 288 -10.77 -3.52 -6.93
CA LEU A 288 -10.43 -4.75 -6.19
C LEU A 288 -11.65 -5.49 -5.62
N LEU A 289 -12.88 -4.96 -5.75
CA LEU A 289 -14.11 -5.61 -5.25
C LEU A 289 -14.67 -6.69 -6.18
N HIS A 290 -14.35 -6.64 -7.48
CA HIS A 290 -15.11 -7.33 -8.53
C HIS A 290 -14.31 -8.35 -9.36
N ALA A 291 -13.16 -8.82 -8.87
CA ALA A 291 -12.29 -9.74 -9.61
C ALA A 291 -11.86 -10.95 -8.79
#